data_AF-A0AAJ1EYK5-F1
#
_entry.id   AF-A0AAJ1EYK5-F1
#
_cell.length_a   1.000
_cell.length_b   1.000
_cell.length_c   1.000
_cell.angle_alpha   90.00
_cell.angle_beta   90.00
_cell.angle_gamma   90.00
#
_symmetry.space_group_name_H-M   'P 1'
#
loop_
_entity.id
_entity.type
_entity.pdbx_description
1 polymer ?
#
loop_
_entity_poly.entity_id
_entity_poly.type
_entity_poly.pdbx_seq_one_letter_code
_entity_poly.pdbx_strand_id
1 'polypeptide(L)'
;METSDNRPELKSAVKEALPESSNEGALAITTKEDSAGEHKGQTDEHLPFELGQKLKYHRSAPLTVYQIIDYIFVVIAAVLTVRLAWILLKHGFQFSLVILVYLTIFWVLLAYLALPRLHQIMSSLYVPDYYIGRSKTGDGILGDPINLAWLGEEDDIHLAMQAAGWTMADEITLSSSWKIVFASVFKRSYPAAPVSPLYLFGRKQDFAYQQEVDGNPSQRHHVRFWKVPEGWKLPGGIQVDWLAAATFDKAVGLSLFTLQITHKIDENIDIERDHVVDTVREACTSVEVDVIPDATSAYHSRNGGGDRVQTDGSMPVIEANLVSEEHLNPHENLALQHKGYLRSSRDQAEKTNKRRLVRDRQVPATSLACGIILTVLHALELAAVGYILATNPKYADELGFAFYQTRLAGYGFMALALLLAVLIVGTLFHQKWMRLGLLLVLTATVFVRMMESLGIEGASGTPLWITSTTLSVLAILAITSPAARRWVKVE
;
A
#
# COMPACT_ATOMS: atom_id res chain seq x y z
N MET A 1 -24.64 70.74 27.92
CA MET A 1 -24.73 69.31 28.30
C MET A 1 -26.13 68.87 27.89
N GLU A 2 -26.25 68.45 26.63
CA GLU A 2 -27.47 68.10 25.85
C GLU A 2 -27.81 66.60 26.11
N THR A 3 -29.04 66.09 26.32
CA THR A 3 -30.27 65.94 25.46
C THR A 3 -29.98 65.26 24.11
N SER A 4 -30.71 64.33 23.47
CA SER A 4 -32.00 63.62 23.58
C SER A 4 -32.05 62.56 22.44
N ASP A 5 -33.03 61.65 22.47
CA ASP A 5 -33.71 60.96 21.32
C ASP A 5 -33.31 59.55 20.78
N ASN A 6 -34.25 58.62 21.04
CA ASN A 6 -35.12 57.82 20.15
C ASN A 6 -34.64 56.87 19.01
N ARG A 7 -35.27 55.67 19.04
CA ARG A 7 -35.42 54.49 18.13
C ARG A 7 -36.03 54.80 16.71
N PRO A 8 -36.40 53.82 15.82
CA PRO A 8 -35.87 52.48 15.40
C PRO A 8 -36.00 52.18 13.85
N GLU A 9 -35.74 50.91 13.45
CA GLU A 9 -36.18 50.08 12.28
C GLU A 9 -36.71 50.69 10.94
N LEU A 10 -36.31 50.10 9.80
CA LEU A 10 -37.07 50.16 8.54
C LEU A 10 -37.03 48.84 7.73
N LYS A 11 -38.22 48.27 7.45
CA LYS A 11 -38.54 47.39 6.32
C LYS A 11 -39.47 48.16 5.38
N SER A 12 -39.30 48.09 4.05
CA SER A 12 -40.41 48.18 3.07
C SER A 12 -39.99 47.80 1.66
N ALA A 13 -40.91 47.15 0.94
CA ALA A 13 -40.86 46.72 -0.46
C ALA A 13 -41.40 47.79 -1.44
N VAL A 14 -40.95 47.79 -2.71
CA VAL A 14 -41.61 48.33 -3.94
C VAL A 14 -40.94 47.62 -5.15
N LYS A 15 -41.60 46.77 -5.97
CA LYS A 15 -42.58 46.94 -7.08
C LYS A 15 -41.97 47.37 -8.44
N GLU A 16 -42.40 46.67 -9.49
CA GLU A 16 -41.99 46.63 -10.92
C GLU A 16 -41.97 47.97 -11.68
N ALA A 17 -41.14 48.04 -12.74
CA ALA A 17 -41.48 48.68 -14.03
C ALA A 17 -40.52 48.25 -15.17
N LEU A 18 -41.07 47.64 -16.23
CA LEU A 18 -40.49 47.49 -17.58
C LEU A 18 -40.50 48.85 -18.32
N PRO A 19 -39.75 48.98 -19.42
CA PRO A 19 -40.22 49.81 -20.54
C PRO A 19 -40.31 49.04 -21.87
N GLU A 20 -41.26 49.54 -22.66
CA GLU A 20 -41.84 49.06 -23.90
C GLU A 20 -40.94 49.18 -25.14
N SER A 21 -41.30 48.39 -26.14
CA SER A 21 -40.88 48.42 -27.54
C SER A 21 -41.23 49.71 -28.28
N SER A 22 -40.42 50.09 -29.27
CA SER A 22 -40.95 50.71 -30.50
C SER A 22 -40.12 50.32 -31.73
N ASN A 23 -40.86 49.89 -32.76
CA ASN A 23 -40.45 49.49 -34.10
C ASN A 23 -40.43 50.73 -35.01
N GLU A 24 -39.47 50.82 -35.92
CA GLU A 24 -39.48 51.59 -37.19
C GLU A 24 -38.11 51.32 -37.88
N GLY A 25 -37.92 50.98 -39.16
CA GLY A 25 -38.80 50.67 -40.27
C GLY A 25 -37.95 50.32 -41.51
N ALA A 26 -38.57 49.56 -42.42
CA ALA A 26 -38.36 49.47 -43.88
C ALA A 26 -37.10 48.79 -44.48
N LEU A 27 -37.41 47.67 -45.15
CA LEU A 27 -36.65 46.88 -46.13
C LEU A 27 -36.03 47.69 -47.29
N ALA A 28 -34.87 47.21 -47.78
CA ALA A 28 -34.55 47.24 -49.20
C ALA A 28 -33.64 46.06 -49.64
N ILE A 29 -34.22 45.19 -50.46
CA ILE A 29 -33.67 44.57 -51.69
C ILE A 29 -32.64 43.42 -51.54
N THR A 30 -33.11 42.27 -52.04
CA THR A 30 -32.49 40.96 -52.28
C THR A 30 -31.42 40.98 -53.36
N THR A 31 -30.30 40.27 -53.20
CA THR A 31 -30.00 38.95 -53.83
C THR A 31 -28.53 38.53 -53.70
N LYS A 32 -28.33 37.22 -53.46
CA LYS A 32 -27.13 36.36 -53.68
C LYS A 32 -25.93 36.52 -52.74
N GLU A 33 -25.74 35.56 -51.82
CA GLU A 33 -24.88 34.36 -51.96
C GLU A 33 -24.82 33.58 -50.62
N ASP A 34 -24.88 32.25 -50.73
CA ASP A 34 -24.46 31.18 -49.80
C ASP A 34 -24.83 31.23 -48.31
N SER A 35 -25.91 30.51 -47.95
CA SER A 35 -26.17 30.11 -46.56
C SER A 35 -25.58 28.73 -46.26
N ALA A 36 -24.47 28.74 -45.52
CA ALA A 36 -24.00 27.67 -44.68
C ALA A 36 -25.11 27.17 -43.74
N GLY A 37 -25.14 25.86 -43.52
CA GLY A 37 -26.18 25.17 -42.76
C GLY A 37 -26.26 25.55 -41.29
N GLU A 38 -27.50 25.61 -40.80
CA GLU A 38 -27.86 25.65 -39.39
C GLU A 38 -27.26 24.44 -38.65
N HIS A 39 -26.44 24.67 -37.63
CA HIS A 39 -26.28 23.74 -36.52
C HIS A 39 -26.86 24.37 -35.25
N LYS A 40 -28.14 24.07 -35.00
CA LYS A 40 -28.77 24.24 -33.69
C LYS A 40 -28.10 23.28 -32.70
N GLY A 41 -27.77 23.82 -31.53
CA GLY A 41 -27.18 23.11 -30.42
C GLY A 41 -28.03 21.92 -29.98
N GLN A 42 -27.40 20.76 -29.96
CA GLN A 42 -27.87 19.58 -29.25
C GLN A 42 -26.82 19.33 -28.16
N THR A 43 -27.19 19.61 -26.91
CA THR A 43 -26.43 19.21 -25.74
C THR A 43 -26.42 17.68 -25.70
N ASP A 44 -25.33 17.09 -26.19
CA ASP A 44 -25.09 15.65 -26.13
C ASP A 44 -24.87 15.23 -24.66
N GLU A 45 -25.95 14.87 -23.97
CA GLU A 45 -25.91 14.19 -22.66
C GLU A 45 -25.17 12.83 -22.72
N HIS A 46 -24.80 12.36 -23.91
CA HIS A 46 -24.08 11.10 -24.13
C HIS A 46 -22.56 11.23 -24.27
N LEU A 47 -22.01 12.45 -24.32
CA LEU A 47 -20.56 12.66 -24.49
C LEU A 47 -19.67 12.02 -23.40
N PRO A 48 -20.02 12.00 -22.08
CA PRO A 48 -19.18 11.32 -21.09
C PRO A 48 -19.23 9.79 -21.22
N PHE A 49 -20.28 9.22 -21.81
CA PHE A 49 -20.42 7.78 -22.00
C PHE A 49 -19.65 7.29 -23.23
N GLU A 50 -19.65 8.07 -24.33
CA GLU A 50 -18.89 7.72 -25.53
C GLU A 50 -17.38 7.94 -25.37
N LEU A 51 -16.93 8.92 -24.59
CA LEU A 51 -15.50 9.10 -24.28
C LEU A 51 -14.95 7.90 -23.48
N GLY A 52 -15.77 7.33 -22.60
CA GLY A 52 -15.43 6.10 -21.86
C GLY A 52 -15.34 4.85 -22.72
N GLN A 53 -15.97 4.83 -23.89
CA GLN A 53 -15.94 3.71 -24.84
C GLN A 53 -14.77 3.79 -25.84
N LYS A 54 -14.32 5.01 -26.18
CA LYS A 54 -13.16 5.23 -27.09
C LYS A 54 -11.81 5.20 -26.38
N LEU A 55 -11.77 5.48 -25.07
CA LEU A 55 -10.64 5.08 -24.26
C LEU A 55 -10.69 3.55 -24.15
N LYS A 56 -9.67 2.84 -24.69
CA LYS A 56 -9.39 1.45 -24.33
C LYS A 56 -9.00 1.39 -22.85
N TYR A 57 -9.95 1.72 -21.97
CA TYR A 57 -9.85 1.41 -20.57
C TYR A 57 -9.79 -0.09 -20.48
N HIS A 58 -8.81 -0.60 -19.74
CA HIS A 58 -8.74 -2.01 -19.41
C HIS A 58 -10.09 -2.42 -18.81
N ARG A 59 -10.97 -3.05 -19.61
CA ARG A 59 -11.91 -4.01 -19.04
C ARG A 59 -11.00 -4.96 -18.26
N SER A 60 -11.15 -4.97 -16.94
CA SER A 60 -10.49 -5.96 -16.10
C SER A 60 -10.72 -7.30 -16.78
N ALA A 61 -9.62 -7.92 -17.20
CA ALA A 61 -9.69 -9.19 -17.91
C ALA A 61 -10.58 -10.15 -17.09
N PRO A 62 -11.39 -11.01 -17.73
CA PRO A 62 -12.23 -11.94 -17.00
C PRO A 62 -11.36 -12.73 -16.01
N LEU A 63 -11.85 -12.88 -14.77
CA LEU A 63 -11.10 -13.55 -13.72
C LEU A 63 -10.71 -14.96 -14.17
N THR A 64 -9.41 -15.27 -14.07
CA THR A 64 -8.90 -16.61 -14.32
C THR A 64 -9.43 -17.60 -13.28
N VAL A 65 -9.54 -18.89 -13.63
CA VAL A 65 -9.92 -19.96 -12.68
C VAL A 65 -9.07 -19.93 -11.42
N TYR A 66 -7.76 -19.68 -11.59
CA TYR A 66 -6.84 -19.50 -10.48
C TYR A 66 -7.28 -18.36 -9.53
N GLN A 67 -7.61 -17.19 -10.07
CA GLN A 67 -8.07 -16.05 -9.28
C GLN A 67 -9.37 -16.37 -8.53
N ILE A 68 -10.31 -17.07 -9.16
CA ILE A 68 -11.57 -17.48 -8.53
C ILE A 68 -11.29 -18.36 -7.31
N ILE A 69 -10.48 -19.42 -7.47
CA ILE A 69 -10.09 -20.31 -6.38
C ILE A 69 -9.37 -19.54 -5.27
N ASP A 70 -8.47 -18.64 -5.64
CA ASP A 70 -7.72 -17.80 -4.69
C ASP A 70 -8.64 -16.89 -3.86
N TYR A 71 -9.66 -16.28 -4.50
CA TYR A 71 -10.66 -15.47 -3.80
C TYR A 71 -11.53 -16.31 -2.85
N ILE A 72 -11.85 -17.56 -3.21
CA ILE A 72 -12.54 -18.48 -2.29
C ILE A 72 -11.71 -18.68 -1.01
N PHE A 73 -10.40 -18.87 -1.12
CA PHE A 73 -9.53 -18.99 0.05
C PHE A 73 -9.47 -17.71 0.88
N VAL A 74 -9.53 -16.52 0.27
CA VAL A 74 -9.63 -15.25 1.01
C VAL A 74 -10.91 -15.21 1.86
N VAL A 75 -12.04 -15.63 1.30
CA VAL A 75 -13.33 -15.70 2.03
C VAL A 75 -13.26 -16.73 3.16
N ILE A 76 -12.72 -17.92 2.88
CA ILE A 76 -12.51 -18.96 3.91
C ILE A 76 -11.62 -18.43 5.04
N ALA A 77 -10.50 -17.77 4.72
CA ALA A 77 -9.60 -17.20 5.72
C ALA A 77 -10.32 -16.19 6.64
N ALA A 78 -11.17 -15.34 6.06
CA ALA A 78 -11.97 -14.38 6.82
C ALA A 78 -12.95 -15.08 7.78
N VAL A 79 -13.71 -16.07 7.28
CA VAL A 79 -14.65 -16.85 8.09
C VAL A 79 -13.93 -17.59 9.22
N LEU A 80 -12.80 -18.24 8.92
CA LEU A 80 -11.99 -18.95 9.91
C LEU A 80 -11.42 -18.02 10.98
N THR A 81 -11.01 -16.81 10.60
CA THR A 81 -10.53 -15.78 11.54
C THR A 81 -11.63 -15.35 12.49
N VAL A 82 -12.84 -15.08 11.99
CA VAL A 82 -14.00 -14.75 12.83
C VAL A 82 -14.35 -15.89 13.77
N ARG A 83 -14.35 -17.14 13.27
CA ARG A 83 -14.60 -18.33 14.08
C ARG A 83 -13.55 -18.50 15.19
N LEU A 84 -12.27 -18.32 14.88
CA LEU A 84 -11.17 -18.38 15.85
C LEU A 84 -11.33 -17.29 16.92
N ALA A 85 -11.64 -16.05 16.51
CA ALA A 85 -11.87 -14.94 17.42
C ALA A 85 -13.03 -15.25 18.40
N TRP A 86 -14.13 -15.82 17.91
CA TRP A 86 -15.25 -16.27 18.74
C TRP A 86 -14.86 -17.38 19.73
N ILE A 87 -14.02 -18.33 19.31
CA ILE A 87 -13.52 -19.40 20.19
C ILE A 87 -12.65 -18.83 21.32
N LEU A 88 -11.69 -17.96 20.98
CA LEU A 88 -10.84 -17.28 21.96
C LEU A 88 -11.68 -16.47 22.96
N LEU A 89 -12.72 -15.79 22.48
CA LEU A 89 -13.65 -15.05 23.33
C LEU A 89 -14.42 -15.97 24.29
N LYS A 90 -14.97 -17.10 23.79
CA LYS A 90 -15.68 -18.08 24.63
C LYS A 90 -14.82 -18.67 25.75
N HIS A 91 -13.58 -19.05 25.43
CA HIS A 91 -12.64 -19.58 26.43
C HIS A 91 -12.08 -18.47 27.34
N GLY A 92 -12.21 -17.21 26.94
CA GLY A 92 -11.84 -16.03 27.71
C GLY A 92 -12.88 -15.56 28.74
N PHE A 93 -13.94 -16.31 29.06
CA PHE A 93 -14.92 -15.91 30.11
C PHE A 93 -14.69 -16.54 31.49
N GLN A 94 -13.57 -17.25 31.69
CA GLN A 94 -13.19 -17.80 33.00
C GLN A 94 -12.04 -16.97 33.62
N PHE A 95 -12.31 -16.30 34.75
CA PHE A 95 -11.33 -15.45 35.44
C PHE A 95 -10.08 -16.24 35.87
N SER A 96 -8.97 -16.03 35.18
CA SER A 96 -7.65 -16.62 35.46
C SER A 96 -6.56 -15.75 34.80
N LEU A 97 -5.29 -15.83 35.20
CA LEU A 97 -4.21 -15.08 34.52
C LEU A 97 -4.11 -15.42 33.01
N VAL A 98 -4.55 -16.63 32.65
CA VAL A 98 -4.69 -17.11 31.27
C VAL A 98 -5.70 -16.28 30.45
N ILE A 99 -6.71 -15.69 31.11
CA ILE A 99 -7.70 -14.81 30.46
C ILE A 99 -7.05 -13.57 29.83
N LEU A 100 -6.06 -12.99 30.51
CA LEU A 100 -5.37 -11.79 30.04
C LEU A 100 -4.56 -12.11 28.79
N VAL A 101 -3.95 -13.29 28.74
CA VAL A 101 -3.23 -13.78 27.57
C VAL A 101 -4.19 -13.99 26.40
N TYR A 102 -5.33 -14.65 26.60
CA TYR A 102 -6.31 -14.86 25.52
C TYR A 102 -6.96 -13.57 25.03
N LEU A 103 -7.30 -12.64 25.92
CA LEU A 103 -7.84 -11.33 25.53
C LEU A 103 -6.80 -10.49 24.78
N THR A 104 -5.52 -10.57 25.17
CA THR A 104 -4.43 -9.91 24.44
C THR A 104 -4.28 -10.52 23.05
N ILE A 105 -4.25 -11.85 22.92
CA ILE A 105 -4.19 -12.53 21.62
C ILE A 105 -5.41 -12.14 20.78
N PHE A 106 -6.62 -12.22 21.33
CA PHE A 106 -7.85 -11.81 20.66
C PHE A 106 -7.78 -10.37 20.15
N TRP A 107 -7.33 -9.43 20.97
CA TRP A 107 -7.14 -8.04 20.56
C TRP A 107 -6.13 -7.90 19.43
N VAL A 108 -4.98 -8.60 19.51
CA VAL A 108 -3.98 -8.61 18.42
C VAL A 108 -4.59 -9.15 17.13
N LEU A 109 -5.32 -10.27 17.18
CA LEU A 109 -5.98 -10.84 16.00
C LEU A 109 -7.05 -9.92 15.42
N LEU A 110 -7.82 -9.25 16.28
CA LEU A 110 -8.85 -8.33 15.82
C LEU A 110 -8.23 -7.10 15.15
N ALA A 111 -7.28 -6.44 15.81
CA ALA A 111 -6.70 -5.17 15.38
C ALA A 111 -5.72 -5.31 14.20
N TYR A 112 -4.91 -6.37 14.17
CA TYR A 112 -3.85 -6.52 13.17
C TYR A 112 -4.21 -7.46 12.02
N LEU A 113 -5.29 -8.24 12.15
CA LEU A 113 -5.70 -9.20 11.11
C LEU A 113 -7.13 -8.99 10.62
N ALA A 114 -8.12 -9.13 11.50
CA ALA A 114 -9.53 -9.12 11.09
C ALA A 114 -9.98 -7.74 10.57
N LEU A 115 -9.69 -6.66 11.30
CA LEU A 115 -10.06 -5.30 10.91
C LEU A 115 -9.34 -4.86 9.62
N PRO A 116 -8.00 -5.03 9.47
CA PRO A 116 -7.33 -4.69 8.22
C PRO A 116 -7.88 -5.46 7.02
N ARG A 117 -8.27 -6.72 7.19
CA ARG A 117 -8.84 -7.54 6.11
C ARG A 117 -10.25 -7.12 5.72
N LEU A 118 -11.09 -6.82 6.69
CA LEU A 118 -12.39 -6.25 6.42
C LEU A 118 -12.22 -4.92 5.66
N HIS A 119 -11.30 -4.08 6.12
CA HIS A 119 -11.01 -2.82 5.46
C HIS A 119 -10.50 -3.01 4.03
N GLN A 120 -9.58 -3.96 3.78
CA GLN A 120 -9.11 -4.33 2.43
C GLN A 120 -10.24 -4.72 1.48
N ILE A 121 -11.19 -5.54 1.95
CA ILE A 121 -12.34 -5.96 1.15
C ILE A 121 -13.21 -4.74 0.84
N MET A 122 -13.48 -3.90 1.83
CA MET A 122 -14.25 -2.68 1.63
C MET A 122 -13.54 -1.71 0.68
N SER A 123 -12.25 -1.46 0.85
CA SER A 123 -11.47 -0.56 0.00
C SER A 123 -11.34 -1.07 -1.43
N SER A 124 -11.33 -2.38 -1.66
CA SER A 124 -11.42 -2.92 -3.02
C SER A 124 -12.74 -2.62 -3.74
N LEU A 125 -13.80 -2.31 -2.99
CA LEU A 125 -15.11 -1.94 -3.55
C LEU A 125 -15.17 -0.46 -3.95
N TYR A 126 -14.54 0.43 -3.17
CA TYR A 126 -14.68 1.89 -3.35
C TYR A 126 -13.41 2.60 -3.84
N VAL A 127 -12.22 2.01 -3.73
CA VAL A 127 -10.96 2.63 -4.19
C VAL A 127 -10.61 2.09 -5.57
N PRO A 128 -10.85 2.85 -6.65
CA PRO A 128 -10.60 2.37 -8.01
C PRO A 128 -9.10 2.23 -8.29
N ASP A 129 -8.73 1.36 -9.23
CA ASP A 129 -7.33 1.11 -9.61
C ASP A 129 -6.74 2.15 -10.58
N TYR A 130 -7.51 3.16 -10.97
CA TYR A 130 -7.02 4.28 -11.77
C TYR A 130 -6.44 5.42 -10.92
N TYR A 131 -5.68 6.31 -11.56
CA TYR A 131 -5.04 7.44 -10.89
C TYR A 131 -6.07 8.42 -10.32
N ILE A 132 -5.98 8.67 -9.02
CA ILE A 132 -6.85 9.61 -8.27
C ILE A 132 -6.02 10.62 -7.46
N GLY A 133 -4.78 10.90 -7.88
CA GLY A 133 -3.88 11.81 -7.15
C GLY A 133 -3.33 11.23 -5.84
N ARG A 134 -3.52 9.93 -5.58
CA ARG A 134 -3.00 9.25 -4.39
C ARG A 134 -2.46 7.87 -4.72
N SER A 135 -1.38 7.49 -4.02
CA SER A 135 -0.87 6.13 -4.02
C SER A 135 -1.75 5.22 -3.16
N LYS A 136 -1.54 3.90 -3.24
CA LYS A 136 -2.18 2.89 -2.41
C LYS A 136 -1.17 2.14 -1.56
N THR A 137 -1.53 1.78 -0.35
CA THR A 137 -0.77 0.83 0.46
C THR A 137 -0.94 -0.60 -0.08
N GLY A 138 -0.13 -1.54 0.42
CA GLY A 138 -0.31 -2.97 0.10
C GLY A 138 -1.68 -3.54 0.50
N ASP A 139 -2.38 -2.84 1.40
CA ASP A 139 -3.71 -3.15 1.92
C ASP A 139 -4.84 -2.42 1.16
N GLY A 140 -4.52 -1.74 0.06
CA GLY A 140 -5.51 -1.04 -0.76
C GLY A 140 -6.09 0.22 -0.13
N ILE A 141 -5.50 0.70 0.97
CA ILE A 141 -5.84 1.99 1.59
C ILE A 141 -5.14 3.11 0.82
N LEU A 142 -5.75 4.29 0.76
CA LEU A 142 -5.07 5.48 0.23
C LEU A 142 -3.81 5.79 1.06
N GLY A 143 -2.67 5.77 0.39
CA GLY A 143 -1.37 6.16 0.92
C GLY A 143 -1.10 7.63 0.64
N ASP A 144 0.15 7.94 0.32
CA ASP A 144 0.64 9.30 0.15
C ASP A 144 0.01 9.99 -1.07
N PRO A 145 -0.27 11.30 -0.97
CA PRO A 145 -0.66 12.14 -2.10
C PRO A 145 0.45 12.21 -3.15
N ILE A 146 0.06 12.13 -4.41
CA ILE A 146 0.97 12.42 -5.53
C ILE A 146 0.96 13.93 -5.72
N ASN A 147 2.08 14.58 -5.37
CA ASN A 147 2.20 16.04 -5.31
C ASN A 147 3.34 16.58 -6.19
N LEU A 148 4.05 15.72 -6.91
CA LEU A 148 5.10 16.11 -7.85
C LEU A 148 4.98 15.28 -9.14
N ALA A 149 5.40 15.87 -10.26
CA ALA A 149 5.63 15.17 -11.51
C ALA A 149 7.00 15.54 -12.07
N TRP A 150 7.55 14.67 -12.91
CA TRP A 150 8.84 14.91 -13.54
C TRP A 150 8.82 14.56 -15.03
N LEU A 151 9.58 15.34 -15.80
CA LEU A 151 9.92 15.09 -17.19
C LEU A 151 11.43 14.81 -17.27
N GLY A 152 11.80 13.68 -17.87
CA GLY A 152 13.21 13.26 -17.97
C GLY A 152 13.47 11.77 -17.78
N GLU A 153 14.70 11.39 -18.08
CA GLU A 153 15.17 10.01 -17.90
C GLU A 153 15.43 9.70 -16.42
N GLU A 154 15.39 8.40 -16.09
CA GLU A 154 15.63 7.91 -14.73
C GLU A 154 17.00 8.36 -14.19
N ASP A 155 18.02 8.33 -15.06
CA ASP A 155 19.40 8.69 -14.71
C ASP A 155 19.54 10.18 -14.37
N ASP A 156 18.80 11.06 -15.06
CA ASP A 156 18.81 12.50 -14.81
C ASP A 156 18.16 12.82 -13.44
N ILE A 157 17.05 12.15 -13.11
CA ILE A 157 16.39 12.27 -11.80
C ILE A 157 17.36 11.81 -10.70
N HIS A 158 18.05 10.68 -10.92
CA HIS A 158 19.01 10.17 -9.95
C HIS A 158 20.15 11.17 -9.69
N LEU A 159 20.67 11.78 -10.75
CA LEU A 159 21.72 12.78 -10.64
C LEU A 159 21.24 14.03 -9.90
N ALA A 160 20.07 14.55 -10.26
CA ALA A 160 19.48 15.74 -9.65
C ALA A 160 19.24 15.56 -8.14
N MET A 161 18.61 14.45 -7.76
CA MET A 161 18.32 14.14 -6.35
C MET A 161 19.60 13.96 -5.53
N GLN A 162 20.61 13.27 -6.08
CA GLN A 162 21.89 13.08 -5.39
C GLN A 162 22.65 14.39 -5.23
N ALA A 163 22.67 15.25 -6.25
CA ALA A 163 23.26 16.58 -6.17
C ALA A 163 22.57 17.46 -5.12
N ALA A 164 21.25 17.32 -4.98
CA ALA A 164 20.44 17.97 -3.95
C ALA A 164 20.61 17.37 -2.53
N GLY A 165 21.57 16.46 -2.33
CA GLY A 165 21.89 15.89 -1.01
C GLY A 165 20.91 14.82 -0.54
N TRP A 166 20.03 14.31 -1.41
CA TRP A 166 19.13 13.23 -1.07
C TRP A 166 19.81 11.86 -1.18
N THR A 167 19.55 10.99 -0.21
CA THR A 167 20.08 9.63 -0.17
C THR A 167 19.07 8.63 -0.70
N MET A 168 19.46 7.81 -1.68
CA MET A 168 18.59 6.74 -2.19
C MET A 168 18.32 5.69 -1.11
N ALA A 169 17.05 5.31 -0.94
CA ALA A 169 16.64 4.30 0.02
C ALA A 169 17.09 2.91 -0.40
N ASP A 170 17.60 2.10 0.55
CA ASP A 170 17.91 0.70 0.29
C ASP A 170 16.63 -0.10 -0.04
N GLU A 171 16.75 -1.12 -0.89
CA GLU A 171 15.66 -2.06 -1.12
C GLU A 171 15.36 -2.86 0.15
N ILE A 172 14.10 -3.29 0.31
CA ILE A 172 13.71 -4.22 1.38
C ILE A 172 14.33 -5.59 1.09
N THR A 173 15.35 -5.94 1.86
CA THR A 173 16.05 -7.23 1.86
C THR A 173 16.16 -7.73 3.30
N LEU A 174 16.55 -8.99 3.52
CA LEU A 174 16.80 -9.49 4.89
C LEU A 174 17.88 -8.66 5.60
N SER A 175 18.92 -8.25 4.86
CA SER A 175 20.02 -7.45 5.41
C SER A 175 19.56 -6.04 5.80
N SER A 176 18.84 -5.33 4.91
CA SER A 176 18.36 -3.97 5.21
C SER A 176 17.26 -3.98 6.27
N SER A 177 16.40 -5.02 6.30
CA SER A 177 15.39 -5.23 7.34
C SER A 177 16.02 -5.48 8.71
N TRP A 178 17.09 -6.28 8.78
CA TRP A 178 17.82 -6.49 10.03
C TRP A 178 18.53 -5.20 10.47
N LYS A 179 19.14 -4.48 9.52
CA LYS A 179 19.84 -3.22 9.78
C LYS A 179 18.90 -2.13 10.29
N ILE A 180 17.69 -1.99 9.73
CA ILE A 180 16.70 -1.02 10.22
C ILE A 180 16.17 -1.40 11.60
N VAL A 181 15.93 -2.69 11.89
CA VAL A 181 15.54 -3.15 13.22
C VAL A 181 16.62 -2.80 14.25
N PHE A 182 17.88 -3.12 13.95
CA PHE A 182 19.00 -2.78 14.84
C PHE A 182 19.15 -1.26 15.01
N ALA A 183 19.09 -0.49 13.92
CA ALA A 183 19.17 0.96 13.96
C ALA A 183 18.05 1.56 14.83
N SER A 184 16.82 1.06 14.71
CA SER A 184 15.67 1.49 15.51
C SER A 184 15.84 1.16 17.00
N VAL A 185 16.21 -0.08 17.33
CA VAL A 185 16.41 -0.53 18.74
C VAL A 185 17.52 0.26 19.43
N PHE A 186 18.63 0.51 18.72
CA PHE A 186 19.79 1.22 19.27
C PHE A 186 19.75 2.73 19.02
N LYS A 187 18.64 3.28 18.49
CA LYS A 187 18.47 4.69 18.13
C LYS A 187 19.64 5.26 17.31
N ARG A 188 20.15 4.47 16.38
CA ARG A 188 21.23 4.87 15.46
C ARG A 188 20.64 5.43 14.16
N SER A 189 21.30 6.42 13.58
CA SER A 189 20.97 6.91 12.24
C SER A 189 21.20 5.81 11.19
N TYR A 190 20.28 5.76 10.23
CA TYR A 190 20.38 4.93 9.02
C TYR A 190 19.79 5.75 7.88
N PRO A 191 20.60 6.60 7.21
CA PRO A 191 20.11 7.56 6.23
C PRO A 191 19.43 6.89 5.01
N ALA A 192 19.98 5.75 4.57
CA ALA A 192 19.43 4.96 3.45
C ALA A 192 18.42 3.89 3.90
N ALA A 193 17.68 4.09 5.00
CA ALA A 193 16.75 3.07 5.51
C ALA A 193 15.71 2.66 4.45
N PRO A 194 15.31 1.39 4.36
CA PRO A 194 14.26 0.99 3.42
C PRO A 194 12.91 1.62 3.78
N VAL A 195 12.14 2.04 2.77
CA VAL A 195 10.77 2.55 2.93
C VAL A 195 9.72 1.50 2.57
N SER A 196 8.56 1.57 3.22
CA SER A 196 7.43 0.69 2.93
C SER A 196 6.95 0.85 1.47
N PRO A 197 6.50 -0.26 0.82
CA PRO A 197 6.01 -0.21 -0.54
C PRO A 197 4.69 0.56 -0.67
N LEU A 198 4.62 1.47 -1.62
CA LEU A 198 3.39 2.14 -2.06
C LEU A 198 3.18 1.88 -3.55
N TYR A 199 1.92 1.87 -3.96
CA TYR A 199 1.50 1.40 -5.27
C TYR A 199 0.79 2.50 -6.04
N LEU A 200 1.16 2.66 -7.30
CA LEU A 200 0.49 3.52 -8.27
C LEU A 200 0.36 2.73 -9.57
N PHE A 201 -0.75 2.83 -10.29
CA PHE A 201 -1.00 2.03 -11.50
C PHE A 201 -0.84 0.51 -11.29
N GLY A 202 -1.15 0.01 -10.09
CA GLY A 202 -0.97 -1.41 -9.72
C GLY A 202 0.49 -1.86 -9.54
N ARG A 203 1.48 -0.98 -9.73
CA ARG A 203 2.91 -1.27 -9.54
C ARG A 203 3.48 -0.63 -8.29
N LYS A 204 4.46 -1.32 -7.69
CA LYS A 204 5.27 -0.77 -6.60
C LYS A 204 6.07 0.43 -7.12
N GLN A 205 6.40 1.39 -6.25
CA GLN A 205 7.34 2.47 -6.59
C GLN A 205 8.65 1.91 -7.15
N ASP A 206 9.22 2.61 -8.13
CA ASP A 206 10.46 2.22 -8.79
C ASP A 206 11.67 2.51 -7.89
N PHE A 207 11.71 3.69 -7.27
CA PHE A 207 12.72 4.07 -6.28
C PHE A 207 12.20 5.12 -5.29
N ALA A 208 12.97 5.34 -4.22
CA ALA A 208 12.67 6.33 -3.20
C ALA A 208 13.96 6.98 -2.68
N TYR A 209 13.84 8.24 -2.25
CA TYR A 209 14.92 9.04 -1.67
C TYR A 209 14.52 9.54 -0.28
N GLN A 210 15.52 9.76 0.56
CA GLN A 210 15.38 10.25 1.93
C GLN A 210 16.43 11.30 2.24
N GLN A 211 16.06 12.25 3.10
CA GLN A 211 16.98 13.19 3.72
C GLN A 211 16.65 13.25 5.22
N GLU A 212 17.64 12.89 6.06
CA GLU A 212 17.48 12.88 7.51
C GLU A 212 17.66 14.29 8.08
N VAL A 213 16.77 14.71 8.98
CA VAL A 213 16.85 16.03 9.63
C VAL A 213 17.74 15.93 10.86
N ASP A 214 18.83 16.71 10.88
CA ASP A 214 19.69 16.92 12.05
C ASP A 214 20.17 15.64 12.77
N GLY A 215 20.34 14.54 12.03
CA GLY A 215 20.74 13.24 12.60
C GLY A 215 19.67 12.58 13.49
N ASN A 216 18.42 13.02 13.40
CA ASN A 216 17.29 12.40 14.07
C ASN A 216 16.62 11.35 13.17
N PRO A 217 16.74 10.06 13.48
CA PRO A 217 16.18 9.02 12.63
C PRO A 217 14.64 9.00 12.62
N SER A 218 13.98 9.75 13.49
CA SER A 218 12.51 9.81 13.57
C SER A 218 11.90 10.91 12.71
N GLN A 219 12.71 11.83 12.17
CA GLN A 219 12.28 12.95 11.35
C GLN A 219 13.00 12.93 10.01
N ARG A 220 12.24 12.69 8.94
CA ARG A 220 12.82 12.44 7.62
C ARG A 220 11.94 12.99 6.52
N HIS A 221 12.58 13.73 5.63
CA HIS A 221 12.07 14.04 4.31
C HIS A 221 12.14 12.78 3.46
N HIS A 222 11.11 12.50 2.67
CA HIS A 222 11.17 11.38 1.74
C HIS A 222 10.29 11.60 0.52
N VAL A 223 10.78 11.08 -0.61
CA VAL A 223 10.06 11.14 -1.89
C VAL A 223 10.12 9.79 -2.60
N ARG A 224 8.98 9.33 -3.11
CA ARG A 224 8.83 8.07 -3.87
C ARG A 224 8.50 8.40 -5.32
N PHE A 225 9.02 7.59 -6.25
CA PHE A 225 8.85 7.80 -7.69
C PHE A 225 8.21 6.58 -8.37
N TRP A 226 7.32 6.85 -9.34
CA TRP A 226 6.70 5.86 -10.20
C TRP A 226 6.81 6.27 -11.64
N LYS A 227 7.30 5.36 -12.49
CA LYS A 227 7.27 5.55 -13.93
C LYS A 227 5.84 5.49 -14.44
N VAL A 228 5.47 6.47 -15.24
CA VAL A 228 4.15 6.56 -15.87
C VAL A 228 4.05 5.53 -17.02
N PRO A 229 2.90 4.85 -17.20
CA PRO A 229 2.71 3.95 -18.33
C PRO A 229 2.84 4.68 -19.67
N GLU A 230 3.35 3.98 -20.70
CA GLU A 230 3.53 4.56 -22.02
C GLU A 230 2.21 5.09 -22.59
N GLY A 231 2.22 6.34 -23.09
CA GLY A 231 1.04 7.02 -23.63
C GLY A 231 0.02 7.49 -22.58
N TRP A 232 0.27 7.27 -21.28
CA TRP A 232 -0.57 7.83 -20.23
C TRP A 232 -0.29 9.33 -20.05
N LYS A 233 -1.34 10.08 -19.76
CA LYS A 233 -1.29 11.52 -19.53
C LYS A 233 -2.06 11.85 -18.25
N LEU A 234 -1.62 12.90 -17.57
CA LEU A 234 -2.35 13.46 -16.45
C LEU A 234 -3.73 13.97 -16.88
N PRO A 235 -4.69 14.10 -15.93
CA PRO A 235 -5.89 14.88 -16.16
C PRO A 235 -5.55 16.25 -16.79
N GLY A 236 -6.30 16.65 -17.82
CA GLY A 236 -5.96 17.82 -18.63
C GLY A 236 -5.04 17.52 -19.83
N GLY A 237 -4.61 16.27 -20.03
CA GLY A 237 -3.85 15.87 -21.22
C GLY A 237 -2.36 16.20 -21.17
N ILE A 238 -1.84 16.51 -19.98
CA ILE A 238 -0.45 16.89 -19.74
C ILE A 238 0.41 15.62 -19.72
N GLN A 239 1.51 15.65 -20.48
CA GLN A 239 2.44 14.54 -20.55
C GLN A 239 3.50 14.69 -19.46
N VAL A 240 3.77 13.60 -18.75
CA VAL A 240 4.80 13.49 -17.70
C VAL A 240 5.40 12.09 -17.75
N ASP A 241 6.67 11.96 -17.42
CA ASP A 241 7.38 10.68 -17.45
C ASP A 241 7.32 9.96 -16.10
N TRP A 242 7.27 10.73 -15.02
CA TRP A 242 7.22 10.22 -13.65
C TRP A 242 6.23 10.98 -12.79
N LEU A 243 5.68 10.27 -11.83
CA LEU A 243 4.91 10.83 -10.73
C LEU A 243 5.63 10.57 -9.43
N ALA A 244 5.57 11.52 -8.51
CA ALA A 244 6.23 11.44 -7.23
C ALA A 244 5.34 11.89 -6.07
N ALA A 245 5.61 11.30 -4.91
CA ALA A 245 4.96 11.61 -3.65
C ALA A 245 6.03 12.00 -2.64
N ALA A 246 6.08 13.29 -2.30
CA ALA A 246 6.97 13.85 -1.29
C ALA A 246 6.19 14.05 0.02
N THR A 247 6.68 13.45 1.11
CA THR A 247 6.05 13.53 2.44
C THR A 247 7.08 13.59 3.55
N PHE A 248 6.78 14.38 4.60
CA PHE A 248 7.66 14.54 5.76
C PHE A 248 7.17 13.69 6.93
N ASP A 249 8.00 12.77 7.43
CA ASP A 249 7.69 12.00 8.63
C ASP A 249 8.05 12.80 9.88
N LYS A 250 7.05 13.16 10.71
CA LYS A 250 7.24 13.92 11.96
C LYS A 250 7.59 13.05 13.16
N ALA A 251 6.97 11.88 13.25
CA ALA A 251 7.05 11.00 14.42
C ALA A 251 6.62 9.57 14.11
N VAL A 252 7.00 8.62 14.96
CA VAL A 252 6.40 7.28 15.01
C VAL A 252 5.24 7.31 16.01
N GLY A 253 4.05 6.85 15.61
CA GLY A 253 2.85 6.85 16.44
C GLY A 253 1.91 5.68 16.15
N LEU A 254 0.77 5.64 16.82
CA LEU A 254 -0.30 4.68 16.52
C LEU A 254 -1.30 5.31 15.55
N SER A 255 -1.72 4.55 14.54
CA SER A 255 -2.81 4.91 13.64
C SER A 255 -4.11 4.99 14.44
N LEU A 256 -4.90 6.04 14.21
CA LEU A 256 -6.18 6.22 14.88
C LEU A 256 -7.23 5.20 14.44
N PHE A 257 -7.14 4.71 13.19
CA PHE A 257 -8.15 3.83 12.60
C PHE A 257 -7.82 2.35 12.76
N THR A 258 -6.53 1.99 12.80
CA THR A 258 -6.10 0.59 12.87
C THR A 258 -5.36 0.23 14.16
N LEU A 259 -5.03 1.22 15.01
CA LEU A 259 -4.17 1.07 16.20
C LEU A 259 -2.78 0.46 15.89
N GLN A 260 -2.36 0.46 14.63
CA GLN A 260 -1.06 -0.02 14.19
C GLN A 260 0.01 1.04 14.40
N ILE A 261 1.26 0.64 14.65
CA ILE A 261 2.39 1.58 14.66
C ILE A 261 2.63 2.06 13.22
N THR A 262 2.47 3.36 12.99
CA THR A 262 2.68 4.04 11.72
C THR A 262 3.53 5.30 11.91
N HIS A 263 4.21 5.73 10.86
CA HIS A 263 4.76 7.07 10.83
C HIS A 263 3.62 8.08 10.70
N LYS A 264 3.75 9.20 11.40
CA LYS A 264 2.86 10.36 11.29
C LYS A 264 3.48 11.33 10.32
N ILE A 265 2.74 11.64 9.27
CA ILE A 265 3.16 12.59 8.24
C ILE A 265 2.82 14.02 8.71
N ASP A 266 3.59 15.01 8.27
CA ASP A 266 3.21 16.42 8.39
C ASP A 266 1.83 16.67 7.79
N GLU A 267 1.06 17.55 8.45
CA GLU A 267 -0.21 18.01 7.93
C GLU A 267 -0.03 18.80 6.63
N ASN A 268 1.01 19.62 6.53
CA ASN A 268 1.26 20.43 5.34
C ASN A 268 2.24 19.72 4.42
N ILE A 269 1.69 18.97 3.45
CA ILE A 269 2.50 18.23 2.48
C ILE A 269 3.12 19.13 1.41
N ASP A 270 2.60 20.35 1.25
CA ASP A 270 3.09 21.30 0.26
C ASP A 270 4.46 21.85 0.68
N ILE A 271 4.72 21.99 1.98
CA ILE A 271 6.05 22.36 2.49
C ILE A 271 7.10 21.33 2.06
N GLU A 272 6.76 20.05 2.14
CA GLU A 272 7.69 18.99 1.73
C GLU A 272 7.89 18.94 0.22
N ARG A 273 6.79 19.10 -0.54
CA ARG A 273 6.82 19.22 -2.00
C ARG A 273 7.75 20.35 -2.43
N ASP A 274 7.60 21.51 -1.80
CA ASP A 274 8.37 22.71 -2.11
C ASP A 274 9.83 22.55 -1.66
N HIS A 275 10.10 21.86 -0.55
CA HIS A 275 11.47 21.49 -0.14
C HIS A 275 12.19 20.62 -1.18
N VAL A 276 11.51 19.64 -1.79
CA VAL A 276 12.10 18.86 -2.91
C VAL A 276 12.40 19.77 -4.10
N VAL A 277 11.46 20.64 -4.47
CA VAL A 277 11.64 21.57 -5.59
C VAL A 277 12.82 22.51 -5.37
N ASP A 278 12.88 23.13 -4.18
CA ASP A 278 13.91 24.12 -3.84
C ASP A 278 15.30 23.49 -3.79
N THR A 279 15.46 22.34 -3.11
CA THR A 279 16.75 21.64 -3.04
C THR A 279 17.26 21.19 -4.40
N VAL A 280 16.37 20.77 -5.31
CA VAL A 280 16.74 20.35 -6.66
C VAL A 280 17.12 21.56 -7.53
N ARG A 281 16.36 22.66 -7.48
CA ARG A 281 16.68 23.89 -8.22
C ARG A 281 17.98 24.53 -7.74
N GLU A 282 18.24 24.48 -6.44
CA GLU A 282 19.48 24.96 -5.86
C GLU A 282 20.67 24.09 -6.28
N ALA A 283 20.50 22.77 -6.39
CA ALA A 283 21.59 21.88 -6.80
C ALA A 283 21.85 21.89 -8.31
N CYS A 284 20.81 22.06 -9.13
CA CYS A 284 20.87 21.87 -10.58
C CYS A 284 20.33 23.10 -11.34
N THR A 285 21.23 23.83 -11.98
CA THR A 285 20.88 25.08 -12.70
C THR A 285 20.07 24.87 -13.97
N SER A 286 20.11 23.67 -14.54
CA SER A 286 19.35 23.30 -15.75
C SER A 286 17.90 22.87 -15.47
N VAL A 287 17.50 22.78 -14.20
CA VAL A 287 16.15 22.32 -13.84
C VAL A 287 15.15 23.47 -13.93
N GLU A 288 14.16 23.29 -14.79
CA GLU A 288 12.99 24.16 -14.87
C GLU A 288 11.82 23.54 -14.12
N VAL A 289 10.91 24.39 -13.62
CA VAL A 289 9.76 23.93 -12.84
C VAL A 289 8.53 24.71 -13.28
N ASP A 290 7.59 23.98 -13.86
CA ASP A 290 6.26 24.46 -14.20
C ASP A 290 5.26 24.00 -13.16
N VAL A 291 4.29 24.83 -12.80
CA VAL A 291 3.27 24.46 -11.81
C VAL A 291 1.93 24.28 -12.49
N ILE A 292 1.35 23.10 -12.35
CA ILE A 292 -0.03 22.83 -12.75
C ILE A 292 -0.93 23.24 -11.58
N PRO A 293 -1.71 24.35 -11.69
CA PRO A 293 -2.65 24.72 -10.65
C PRO A 293 -3.81 23.73 -10.62
N ASP A 294 -4.38 23.49 -9.44
CA ASP A 294 -5.57 22.65 -9.26
C ASP A 294 -5.47 21.25 -9.90
N ALA A 295 -4.24 20.70 -9.99
CA ALA A 295 -3.99 19.37 -10.53
C ALA A 295 -4.77 18.28 -9.77
N THR A 296 -4.98 18.50 -8.48
CA THR A 296 -5.93 17.79 -7.64
C THR A 296 -6.79 18.81 -6.89
N SER A 297 -7.96 18.40 -6.40
CA SER A 297 -8.74 19.29 -5.53
C SER A 297 -7.94 19.61 -4.27
N ALA A 298 -7.83 20.88 -3.90
CA ALA A 298 -7.36 21.25 -2.57
C ALA A 298 -8.23 20.59 -1.50
N TYR A 299 -7.62 20.00 -0.47
CA TYR A 299 -8.39 19.38 0.60
C TYR A 299 -7.69 19.49 1.95
N HIS A 300 -8.52 19.52 2.98
CA HIS A 300 -8.15 19.35 4.37
C HIS A 300 -8.82 18.07 4.86
N SER A 301 -8.07 16.98 4.92
CA SER A 301 -8.62 15.64 5.19
C SER A 301 -7.74 14.88 6.17
N ARG A 302 -8.02 13.58 6.35
CA ARG A 302 -7.14 12.65 7.03
C ARG A 302 -6.64 11.57 6.07
N ASN A 303 -5.39 11.14 6.23
CA ASN A 303 -4.84 9.98 5.52
C ASN A 303 -5.38 8.65 6.12
N GLY A 304 -4.99 7.51 5.52
CA GLY A 304 -5.38 6.18 6.01
C GLY A 304 -4.88 5.86 7.43
N GLY A 305 -3.87 6.58 7.92
CA GLY A 305 -3.37 6.49 9.29
C GLY A 305 -4.15 7.33 10.31
N GLY A 306 -4.91 8.33 9.86
CA GLY A 306 -5.63 9.29 10.70
C GLY A 306 -4.95 10.64 10.89
N ASP A 307 -3.79 10.85 10.26
CA ASP A 307 -3.09 12.13 10.30
C ASP A 307 -3.80 13.14 9.41
N ARG A 308 -3.82 14.41 9.83
CA ARG A 308 -4.38 15.49 9.01
C ARG A 308 -3.49 15.68 7.79
N VAL A 309 -4.08 16.03 6.66
CA VAL A 309 -3.39 16.36 5.41
C VAL A 309 -4.06 17.60 4.82
N GLN A 310 -3.25 18.58 4.50
CA GLN A 310 -3.60 19.83 3.84
C GLN A 310 -2.72 19.98 2.61
N THR A 311 -3.37 20.26 1.47
CA THR A 311 -2.69 20.60 0.21
C THR A 311 -3.48 21.64 -0.56
N ASP A 312 -2.76 22.52 -1.24
CA ASP A 312 -3.27 23.49 -2.21
C ASP A 312 -3.75 22.82 -3.52
N GLY A 313 -3.46 21.54 -3.72
CA GLY A 313 -3.85 20.77 -4.90
C GLY A 313 -3.01 21.02 -6.15
N SER A 314 -2.03 21.92 -6.09
CA SER A 314 -1.11 22.22 -7.20
C SER A 314 -0.02 21.16 -7.31
N MET A 315 0.45 20.95 -8.54
CA MET A 315 1.49 19.96 -8.83
C MET A 315 2.61 20.58 -9.67
N PRO A 316 3.77 20.84 -9.05
CA PRO A 316 5.01 21.15 -9.76
C PRO A 316 5.43 19.98 -10.66
N VAL A 317 5.76 20.31 -11.89
CA VAL A 317 6.39 19.47 -12.90
C VAL A 317 7.84 19.90 -13.00
N ILE A 318 8.74 19.04 -12.56
CA ILE A 318 10.18 19.28 -12.60
C ILE A 318 10.72 18.77 -13.92
N GLU A 319 11.23 19.67 -14.75
CA GLU A 319 11.90 19.33 -16.00
C GLU A 319 13.37 19.06 -15.72
N ALA A 320 13.72 17.78 -15.67
CA ALA A 320 15.08 17.30 -15.44
C ALA A 320 15.75 16.81 -16.73
N ASN A 321 15.22 17.16 -17.90
CA ASN A 321 15.82 16.80 -19.18
C ASN A 321 17.25 17.37 -19.24
N LEU A 322 18.26 16.51 -19.44
CA LEU A 322 19.66 16.92 -19.66
C LEU A 322 20.40 17.40 -18.40
N VAL A 323 20.00 16.97 -17.19
CA VAL A 323 20.86 17.17 -16.02
C VAL A 323 22.19 16.46 -16.28
N SER A 324 23.26 17.25 -16.34
CA SER A 324 24.62 16.76 -16.59
C SER A 324 25.55 17.33 -15.53
N GLU A 325 26.72 16.72 -15.36
CA GLU A 325 27.72 17.17 -14.37
C GLU A 325 28.12 18.65 -14.56
N GLU A 326 27.98 19.20 -15.76
CA GLU A 326 28.30 20.61 -16.07
C GLU A 326 27.28 21.60 -15.51
N HIS A 327 26.05 21.16 -15.27
CA HIS A 327 24.94 22.01 -14.81
C HIS A 327 24.75 21.98 -13.28
N LEU A 328 25.58 21.23 -12.56
CA LEU A 328 25.55 21.12 -11.10
C LEU A 328 26.23 22.35 -10.46
N ASN A 329 25.60 22.91 -9.43
CA ASN A 329 26.12 24.12 -8.79
C ASN A 329 27.46 23.88 -8.05
N PRO A 330 28.59 24.50 -8.45
CA PRO A 330 29.90 24.16 -7.91
C PRO A 330 30.12 24.58 -6.45
N HIS A 331 29.39 25.59 -5.97
CA HIS A 331 29.68 26.28 -4.70
C HIS A 331 29.07 25.62 -3.46
N GLU A 332 28.06 24.76 -3.59
CA GLU A 332 27.52 23.94 -2.48
C GLU A 332 28.06 22.51 -2.46
N ASN A 333 28.69 22.10 -3.56
CA ASN A 333 29.39 20.81 -3.69
C ASN A 333 30.65 20.70 -2.81
N LEU A 334 30.94 21.64 -1.91
CA LEU A 334 32.03 21.54 -0.93
C LEU A 334 31.81 20.41 0.10
N ALA A 335 30.56 20.01 0.38
CA ALA A 335 30.27 18.77 1.12
C ALA A 335 30.55 17.50 0.27
N LEU A 336 30.52 17.63 -1.06
CA LEU A 336 30.71 16.58 -2.06
C LEU A 336 32.10 16.59 -2.70
N GLN A 337 33.00 17.49 -2.28
CA GLN A 337 34.38 17.65 -2.79
C GLN A 337 35.34 16.53 -2.36
N HIS A 338 34.87 15.28 -2.23
CA HIS A 338 35.74 14.12 -2.37
C HIS A 338 35.62 13.58 -3.80
N LYS A 339 36.70 13.77 -4.57
CA LYS A 339 36.99 13.28 -5.94
C LYS A 339 36.73 11.77 -6.22
N GLY A 340 36.06 11.04 -5.33
CA GLY A 340 35.60 9.65 -5.51
C GLY A 340 34.10 9.48 -5.80
N TYR A 341 33.26 10.52 -5.66
CA TYR A 341 31.79 10.35 -5.67
C TYR A 341 31.15 10.36 -7.08
N LEU A 342 31.59 11.19 -8.02
CA LEU A 342 31.01 11.22 -9.38
C LEU A 342 31.43 10.01 -10.22
N ARG A 343 32.64 9.48 -10.00
CA ARG A 343 33.06 8.16 -10.54
C ARG A 343 32.21 7.02 -9.94
N SER A 344 31.70 7.21 -8.71
CA SER A 344 30.77 6.31 -8.04
C SER A 344 29.36 6.39 -8.61
N SER A 345 28.86 7.50 -9.17
CA SER A 345 27.52 7.56 -9.75
C SER A 345 27.37 6.73 -11.04
N ARG A 346 28.39 6.69 -11.91
CA ARG A 346 28.43 5.75 -13.06
C ARG A 346 28.64 4.29 -12.62
N ASP A 347 29.54 4.03 -11.67
CA ASP A 347 29.72 2.68 -11.08
C ASP A 347 28.48 2.23 -10.27
N GLN A 348 27.72 3.17 -9.70
CA GLN A 348 26.47 2.92 -8.99
C GLN A 348 25.35 2.70 -9.98
N ALA A 349 25.21 3.47 -11.06
CA ALA A 349 24.27 3.19 -12.14
C ALA A 349 24.54 1.80 -12.76
N GLU A 350 25.81 1.41 -12.94
CA GLU A 350 26.19 0.07 -13.38
C GLU A 350 25.90 -1.01 -12.31
N LYS A 351 26.08 -0.69 -11.02
CA LYS A 351 25.60 -1.54 -9.90
C LYS A 351 24.08 -1.57 -9.80
N THR A 352 23.37 -0.52 -10.18
CA THR A 352 21.90 -0.42 -10.21
C THR A 352 21.36 -1.27 -11.36
N ASN A 353 22.04 -1.29 -12.50
CA ASN A 353 21.78 -2.24 -13.58
C ASN A 353 22.09 -3.69 -13.17
N LYS A 354 23.21 -3.94 -12.47
CA LYS A 354 23.48 -5.26 -11.84
C LYS A 354 22.48 -5.61 -10.74
N ARG A 355 21.93 -4.63 -10.01
CA ARG A 355 20.87 -4.81 -8.99
C ARG A 355 19.51 -5.05 -9.64
N ARG A 356 19.21 -4.44 -10.80
CA ARG A 356 18.09 -4.83 -11.68
C ARG A 356 18.20 -6.29 -12.13
N LEU A 357 19.42 -6.80 -12.33
CA LEU A 357 19.69 -8.23 -12.55
C LEU A 357 19.61 -9.07 -11.25
N VAL A 358 19.88 -8.50 -10.08
CA VAL A 358 19.69 -9.15 -8.75
C VAL A 358 18.25 -9.00 -8.24
N ARG A 359 17.36 -8.31 -8.97
CA ARG A 359 15.91 -8.22 -8.74
C ARG A 359 15.23 -9.60 -8.66
N ASP A 360 15.93 -10.66 -9.03
CA ASP A 360 15.60 -12.07 -8.84
C ASP A 360 15.81 -12.62 -7.40
N ARG A 361 16.34 -11.82 -6.47
CA ARG A 361 16.41 -12.12 -5.02
C ARG A 361 15.53 -11.20 -4.19
N GLN A 362 14.32 -10.92 -4.66
CA GLN A 362 13.29 -10.35 -3.79
C GLN A 362 13.14 -11.25 -2.57
N VAL A 363 13.06 -10.67 -1.38
CA VAL A 363 12.67 -11.43 -0.18
C VAL A 363 11.15 -11.48 -0.14
N PRO A 364 10.55 -12.58 0.36
CA PRO A 364 9.11 -12.66 0.50
C PRO A 364 8.62 -11.46 1.31
N ALA A 365 7.54 -10.83 0.84
CA ALA A 365 6.90 -9.74 1.57
C ALA A 365 6.61 -10.18 3.02
N THR A 366 6.64 -9.23 3.96
CA THR A 366 6.51 -9.50 5.41
C THR A 366 5.34 -10.41 5.76
N SER A 367 4.17 -10.20 5.14
CA SER A 367 3.01 -11.07 5.32
C SER A 367 3.26 -12.50 4.86
N LEU A 368 3.90 -12.71 3.70
CA LEU A 368 4.25 -14.05 3.23
C LEU A 368 5.30 -14.70 4.13
N ALA A 369 6.32 -13.95 4.56
CA ALA A 369 7.34 -14.44 5.49
C ALA A 369 6.73 -14.89 6.82
N CYS A 370 5.83 -14.08 7.41
CA CYS A 370 5.05 -14.47 8.59
C CYS A 370 4.22 -15.73 8.33
N GLY A 371 3.51 -15.81 7.21
CA GLY A 371 2.72 -16.98 6.85
C GLY A 371 3.57 -18.25 6.74
N ILE A 372 4.76 -18.14 6.17
CA ILE A 372 5.73 -19.24 6.09
C ILE A 372 6.21 -19.65 7.48
N ILE A 373 6.65 -18.69 8.32
CA ILE A 373 7.11 -18.98 9.69
C ILE A 373 6.01 -19.69 10.49
N LEU A 374 4.77 -19.19 10.44
CA LEU A 374 3.63 -19.80 11.12
C LEU A 374 3.36 -21.22 10.61
N THR A 375 3.48 -21.44 9.29
CA THR A 375 3.35 -22.77 8.69
C THR A 375 4.50 -23.70 9.11
N VAL A 376 5.73 -23.21 9.19
CA VAL A 376 6.89 -23.98 9.69
C VAL A 376 6.67 -24.39 11.14
N LEU A 377 6.25 -23.46 12.01
CA LEU A 377 5.93 -23.76 13.40
C LEU A 377 4.83 -24.83 13.49
N HIS A 378 3.79 -24.72 12.68
CA HIS A 378 2.73 -25.72 12.60
C HIS A 378 3.23 -27.08 12.08
N ALA A 379 4.10 -27.10 11.07
CA ALA A 379 4.70 -28.33 10.56
C ALA A 379 5.61 -29.01 11.62
N LEU A 380 6.39 -28.23 12.37
CA LEU A 380 7.20 -28.74 13.48
C LEU A 380 6.34 -29.33 14.59
N GLU A 381 5.22 -28.67 14.92
CA GLU A 381 4.25 -29.20 15.88
C GLU A 381 3.66 -30.54 15.40
N LEU A 382 3.20 -30.62 14.15
CA LEU A 382 2.69 -31.87 13.55
C LEU A 382 3.75 -32.97 13.57
N ALA A 383 5.00 -32.66 13.25
CA ALA A 383 6.10 -33.61 13.31
C ALA A 383 6.35 -34.11 14.74
N ALA A 384 6.32 -33.21 15.73
CA ALA A 384 6.50 -33.56 17.14
C ALA A 384 5.36 -34.45 17.66
N VAL A 385 4.10 -34.07 17.39
CA VAL A 385 2.91 -34.88 17.73
C VAL A 385 2.99 -36.25 17.05
N GLY A 386 3.35 -36.26 15.77
CA GLY A 386 3.50 -37.49 14.99
C GLY A 386 4.56 -38.43 15.56
N TYR A 387 5.73 -37.88 15.93
CA TYR A 387 6.81 -38.62 16.57
C TYR A 387 6.38 -39.20 17.92
N ILE A 388 5.70 -38.38 18.75
CA ILE A 388 5.21 -38.80 20.07
C ILE A 388 4.25 -39.98 19.93
N LEU A 389 3.25 -39.89 19.05
CA LEU A 389 2.28 -40.96 18.80
C LEU A 389 2.91 -42.22 18.21
N ALA A 390 3.95 -42.07 17.37
CA ALA A 390 4.64 -43.19 16.74
C ALA A 390 5.58 -43.97 17.66
N THR A 391 6.05 -43.35 18.74
CA THR A 391 7.10 -43.91 19.61
C THR A 391 6.61 -44.29 21.00
N ASN A 392 5.53 -43.68 21.49
CA ASN A 392 5.08 -43.86 22.87
C ASN A 392 3.79 -44.69 22.93
N PRO A 393 3.85 -45.96 23.40
CA PRO A 393 2.68 -46.83 23.49
C PRO A 393 1.63 -46.35 24.49
N LYS A 394 2.04 -45.57 25.50
CA LYS A 394 1.15 -45.00 26.51
C LYS A 394 -0.07 -44.27 25.93
N TYR A 395 0.10 -43.55 24.81
CA TYR A 395 -1.02 -42.83 24.19
C TYR A 395 -2.01 -43.75 23.47
N ALA A 396 -1.59 -44.96 23.08
CA ALA A 396 -2.51 -45.96 22.56
C ALA A 396 -3.49 -46.41 23.64
N ASP A 397 -2.98 -46.67 24.85
CA ASP A 397 -3.78 -47.03 26.00
C ASP A 397 -4.71 -45.89 26.44
N GLU A 398 -4.19 -44.65 26.53
CA GLU A 398 -4.98 -43.48 26.92
C GLU A 398 -6.10 -43.12 25.91
N LEU A 399 -5.86 -43.34 24.62
CA LEU A 399 -6.84 -43.06 23.56
C LEU A 399 -7.76 -44.26 23.25
N GLY A 400 -7.52 -45.42 23.86
CA GLY A 400 -8.31 -46.64 23.61
C GLY A 400 -8.08 -47.25 22.23
N PHE A 401 -6.93 -47.01 21.60
CA PHE A 401 -6.56 -47.55 20.29
C PHE A 401 -5.44 -48.58 20.40
N ALA A 402 -5.31 -49.44 19.39
CA ALA A 402 -4.15 -50.32 19.30
C ALA A 402 -2.89 -49.53 18.95
N PHE A 403 -1.72 -49.93 19.48
CA PHE A 403 -0.47 -49.19 19.25
C PHE A 403 -0.10 -49.04 17.76
N TYR A 404 -0.46 -50.01 16.91
CA TYR A 404 -0.24 -49.87 15.46
C TYR A 404 -1.09 -48.74 14.84
N GLN A 405 -2.29 -48.48 15.38
CA GLN A 405 -3.20 -47.44 14.90
C GLN A 405 -2.66 -46.05 15.26
N THR A 406 -2.24 -45.85 16.52
CA THR A 406 -1.62 -44.58 16.94
C THR A 406 -0.30 -44.34 16.21
N ARG A 407 0.45 -45.41 15.94
CA ARG A 407 1.70 -45.32 15.17
C ARG A 407 1.47 -44.95 13.72
N LEU A 408 0.46 -45.53 13.08
CA LEU A 408 0.05 -45.16 11.72
C LEU A 408 -0.42 -43.69 11.66
N ALA A 409 -1.21 -43.24 12.63
CA ALA A 409 -1.60 -41.84 12.77
C ALA A 409 -0.36 -40.93 12.93
N GLY A 410 0.61 -41.35 13.73
CA GLY A 410 1.88 -40.65 13.92
C GLY A 410 2.67 -40.47 12.62
N TYR A 411 2.76 -41.52 11.79
CA TYR A 411 3.35 -41.43 10.45
C TYR A 411 2.57 -40.48 9.54
N GLY A 412 1.24 -40.47 9.63
CA GLY A 412 0.38 -39.53 8.91
C GLY A 412 0.70 -38.06 9.24
N PHE A 413 0.85 -37.73 10.53
CA PHE A 413 1.21 -36.37 10.95
C PHE A 413 2.59 -35.93 10.45
N MET A 414 3.59 -36.82 10.50
CA MET A 414 4.93 -36.53 9.98
C MET A 414 4.93 -36.37 8.45
N ALA A 415 4.16 -37.20 7.73
CA ALA A 415 4.00 -37.05 6.28
C ALA A 415 3.32 -35.72 5.91
N LEU A 416 2.32 -35.29 6.69
CA LEU A 416 1.66 -33.99 6.52
C LEU A 416 2.64 -32.82 6.76
N ALA A 417 3.49 -32.91 7.78
CA ALA A 417 4.54 -31.93 8.05
C ALA A 417 5.53 -31.82 6.88
N LEU A 418 5.94 -32.95 6.30
CA LEU A 418 6.81 -32.98 5.12
C LEU A 418 6.13 -32.37 3.89
N LEU A 419 4.84 -32.66 3.67
CA LEU A 419 4.06 -32.06 2.58
C LEU A 419 4.01 -30.54 2.71
N LEU A 420 3.74 -30.01 3.91
CA LEU A 420 3.77 -28.57 4.17
C LEU A 420 5.14 -27.97 3.85
N ALA A 421 6.24 -28.62 4.23
CA ALA A 421 7.59 -28.16 3.91
C ALA A 421 7.84 -28.07 2.39
N VAL A 422 7.43 -29.08 1.62
CA VAL A 422 7.53 -29.08 0.16
C VAL A 422 6.72 -27.94 -0.46
N LEU A 423 5.49 -27.72 0.02
CA LEU A 423 4.60 -26.65 -0.47
C LEU A 423 5.15 -25.25 -0.13
N ILE A 424 5.76 -25.07 1.04
CA ILE A 424 6.47 -23.83 1.42
C ILE A 424 7.61 -23.57 0.43
N VAL A 425 8.46 -24.57 0.19
CA VAL A 425 9.61 -24.43 -0.72
C VAL A 425 9.12 -24.06 -2.11
N GLY A 426 8.11 -24.76 -2.64
CA GLY A 426 7.51 -24.43 -3.94
C GLY A 426 6.94 -23.00 -4.00
N THR A 427 6.29 -22.54 -2.93
CA THR A 427 5.77 -21.16 -2.82
C THR A 427 6.91 -20.12 -2.84
N LEU A 428 8.01 -20.41 -2.16
CA LEU A 428 9.21 -19.56 -2.18
C LEU A 428 9.86 -19.51 -3.57
N PHE A 429 9.77 -20.58 -4.35
CA PHE A 429 10.16 -20.63 -5.77
C PHE A 429 9.08 -20.08 -6.73
N HIS A 430 8.24 -19.15 -6.26
CA HIS A 430 7.23 -18.44 -7.04
C HIS A 430 6.16 -19.34 -7.70
N GLN A 431 5.98 -20.58 -7.25
CA GLN A 431 5.02 -21.51 -7.85
C GLN A 431 3.60 -21.28 -7.31
N LYS A 432 2.73 -20.72 -8.16
CA LYS A 432 1.34 -20.36 -7.80
C LYS A 432 0.50 -21.55 -7.30
N TRP A 433 0.67 -22.73 -7.88
CA TRP A 433 -0.06 -23.94 -7.48
C TRP A 433 0.41 -24.52 -6.15
N MET A 434 1.70 -24.36 -5.81
CA MET A 434 2.24 -24.77 -4.51
C MET A 434 1.66 -23.91 -3.38
N ARG A 435 1.44 -22.61 -3.65
CA ARG A 435 0.73 -21.73 -2.72
C ARG A 435 -0.73 -22.15 -2.51
N LEU A 436 -1.45 -22.46 -3.60
CA LEU A 436 -2.84 -22.96 -3.47
C LEU A 436 -2.90 -24.31 -2.74
N GLY A 437 -1.96 -25.22 -3.01
CA GLY A 437 -1.84 -26.47 -2.28
C GLY A 437 -1.59 -26.23 -0.79
N LEU A 438 -0.75 -25.24 -0.45
CA LEU A 438 -0.50 -24.86 0.93
C LEU A 438 -1.77 -24.36 1.63
N LEU A 439 -2.54 -23.49 0.96
CA LEU A 439 -3.82 -23.00 1.46
C LEU A 439 -4.84 -24.13 1.64
N LEU A 440 -4.89 -25.07 0.69
CA LEU A 440 -5.78 -26.23 0.75
C LEU A 440 -5.48 -27.11 1.96
N VAL A 441 -4.21 -27.49 2.14
CA VAL A 441 -3.78 -28.36 3.25
C VAL A 441 -4.04 -27.69 4.60
N LEU A 442 -3.64 -26.42 4.76
CA LEU A 442 -3.88 -25.68 6.00
C LEU A 442 -5.38 -25.54 6.29
N THR A 443 -6.19 -25.25 5.28
CA THR A 443 -7.65 -25.14 5.42
C THR A 443 -8.26 -26.47 5.85
N ALA A 444 -7.84 -27.59 5.25
CA ALA A 444 -8.28 -28.92 5.64
C ALA A 444 -7.91 -29.23 7.10
N THR A 445 -6.69 -28.92 7.52
CA THR A 445 -6.26 -29.10 8.92
C THR A 445 -7.11 -28.29 9.89
N VAL A 446 -7.39 -27.02 9.58
CA VAL A 446 -8.28 -26.19 10.40
C VAL A 446 -9.69 -26.76 10.41
N PHE A 447 -10.22 -27.20 9.27
CA PHE A 447 -11.55 -27.75 9.17
C PHE A 447 -11.73 -28.99 10.06
N VAL A 448 -10.78 -29.95 10.01
CA VAL A 448 -10.79 -31.14 10.88
C VAL A 448 -10.85 -30.74 12.35
N ARG A 449 -10.03 -29.77 12.77
CA ARG A 449 -10.03 -29.27 14.15
C ARG A 449 -11.32 -28.57 14.54
N MET A 450 -11.88 -27.78 13.63
CA MET A 450 -13.17 -27.13 13.87
C MET A 450 -14.29 -28.17 14.02
N MET A 451 -14.21 -29.30 13.30
CA MET A 451 -15.14 -30.42 13.47
C MET A 451 -14.97 -31.12 14.82
N GLU A 452 -13.73 -31.29 15.32
CA GLU A 452 -13.48 -31.80 16.68
C GLU A 452 -14.18 -30.94 17.74
N SER A 453 -14.24 -29.62 17.54
CA SER A 453 -14.94 -28.69 18.44
C SER A 453 -16.46 -28.83 18.47
N LEU A 454 -17.04 -29.53 17.49
CA LEU A 454 -18.49 -29.78 17.42
C LEU A 454 -18.87 -31.18 17.94
N GLY A 455 -17.93 -32.13 17.92
CA GLY A 455 -18.22 -33.55 18.13
C GLY A 455 -17.69 -34.19 19.42
N ILE A 456 -16.72 -33.56 20.11
CA ILE A 456 -16.09 -34.14 21.31
C ILE A 456 -16.14 -33.12 22.46
N GLU A 457 -16.97 -33.38 23.48
CA GLU A 457 -16.94 -32.59 24.72
C GLU A 457 -15.56 -32.70 25.38
N GLY A 458 -14.84 -31.58 25.49
CA GLY A 458 -13.56 -31.47 26.21
C GLY A 458 -12.28 -31.47 25.36
N ALA A 459 -12.32 -31.82 24.07
CA ALA A 459 -11.13 -31.74 23.20
C ALA A 459 -10.84 -30.31 22.71
N SER A 460 -11.90 -29.53 22.45
CA SER A 460 -11.78 -28.11 22.11
C SER A 460 -11.50 -27.24 23.33
N GLY A 461 -10.43 -26.46 23.27
CA GLY A 461 -10.06 -25.51 24.32
C GLY A 461 -8.78 -25.85 25.08
N THR A 462 -8.13 -26.99 24.79
CA THR A 462 -6.79 -27.25 25.31
C THR A 462 -5.79 -26.21 24.76
N PRO A 463 -4.74 -25.84 25.52
CA PRO A 463 -3.74 -24.90 25.05
C PRO A 463 -3.13 -25.31 23.70
N LEU A 464 -2.82 -26.61 23.52
CA LEU A 464 -2.26 -27.13 22.27
C LEU A 464 -3.23 -27.01 21.09
N TRP A 465 -4.52 -27.30 21.30
CA TRP A 465 -5.53 -27.16 20.25
C TRP A 465 -5.70 -25.69 19.85
N ILE A 466 -5.73 -24.78 20.83
CA ILE A 466 -5.88 -23.33 20.58
C ILE A 466 -4.65 -22.79 19.86
N THR A 467 -3.44 -23.08 20.34
CA THR A 467 -2.20 -22.59 19.73
C THR A 467 -2.10 -23.07 18.30
N SER A 468 -2.36 -24.34 18.06
CA SER A 468 -2.21 -24.89 16.73
C SER A 468 -3.27 -24.42 15.75
N THR A 469 -4.53 -24.32 16.19
CA THR A 469 -5.61 -23.74 15.38
C THR A 469 -5.30 -22.29 15.04
N THR A 470 -4.75 -21.54 16.00
CA THR A 470 -4.28 -20.17 15.79
C THR A 470 -3.20 -20.14 14.71
N LEU A 471 -2.11 -20.90 14.87
CA LEU A 471 -1.01 -20.94 13.89
C LEU A 471 -1.51 -21.19 12.46
N SER A 472 -2.39 -22.19 12.26
CA SER A 472 -2.92 -22.52 10.94
C SER A 472 -3.82 -21.41 10.36
N VAL A 473 -4.73 -20.84 11.16
CA VAL A 473 -5.62 -19.75 10.70
C VAL A 473 -4.82 -18.50 10.34
N LEU A 474 -3.85 -18.12 11.17
CA LEU A 474 -2.97 -16.98 10.90
C LEU A 474 -2.11 -17.21 9.65
N ALA A 475 -1.62 -18.44 9.45
CA ALA A 475 -0.87 -18.81 8.26
C ALA A 475 -1.73 -18.66 6.99
N ILE A 476 -2.96 -19.22 6.98
CA ILE A 476 -3.89 -19.08 5.85
C ILE A 476 -4.14 -17.59 5.55
N LEU A 477 -4.39 -16.78 6.59
CA LEU A 477 -4.62 -15.37 6.38
C LEU A 477 -3.39 -14.69 5.77
N ALA A 478 -2.21 -14.92 6.32
CA ALA A 478 -0.97 -14.33 5.84
C ALA A 478 -0.66 -14.72 4.37
N ILE A 479 -0.86 -15.99 4.01
CA ILE A 479 -0.61 -16.54 2.66
C ILE A 479 -1.65 -16.08 1.63
N THR A 480 -2.87 -15.75 2.05
CA THR A 480 -3.89 -15.14 1.17
C THR A 480 -3.69 -13.64 0.93
N SER A 481 -2.66 -13.02 1.51
CA SER A 481 -2.44 -11.57 1.37
C SER A 481 -2.15 -11.13 -0.07
N PRO A 482 -2.49 -9.88 -0.46
CA PRO A 482 -2.15 -9.35 -1.79
C PRO A 482 -0.66 -9.46 -2.11
N ALA A 483 0.21 -9.29 -1.11
CA ALA A 483 1.65 -9.41 -1.29
C ALA A 483 2.09 -10.85 -1.59
N ALA A 484 1.53 -11.85 -0.89
CA ALA A 484 1.71 -13.26 -1.22
C ALA A 484 1.11 -13.64 -2.58
N ARG A 485 0.08 -12.90 -3.03
CA ARG A 485 -0.47 -13.03 -4.39
C ARG A 485 0.48 -12.58 -5.47
N ARG A 486 1.03 -11.38 -5.32
CA ARG A 486 2.04 -10.81 -6.23
C ARG A 486 3.30 -11.67 -6.28
N TRP A 487 3.73 -12.19 -5.12
CA TRP A 487 4.94 -13.02 -5.02
C TRP A 487 4.97 -14.22 -5.99
N VAL A 488 3.86 -14.94 -6.19
CA VAL A 488 3.81 -16.11 -7.10
C VAL A 488 3.22 -15.77 -8.48
N LYS A 489 2.90 -14.49 -8.72
CA LYS A 489 2.37 -13.97 -9.99
C LYS A 489 3.32 -12.91 -10.51
N VAL A 490 4.59 -13.29 -10.73
CA VAL A 490 5.53 -12.45 -11.45
C VAL A 490 4.98 -12.26 -12.86
N GLU A 491 4.25 -11.17 -13.06
CA GLU A 491 3.90 -10.57 -14.35
C GLU A 491 4.79 -9.34 -14.55
#